data_AF-A0A2T7BBX7-F1
#
_entry.id   AF-A0A2T7BBX7-F1
#
_cell.length_a   1.000
_cell.length_b   1.000
_cell.length_c   1.000
_cell.angle_alpha   90.00
_cell.angle_beta   90.00
_cell.angle_gamma   90.00
#
_symmetry.space_group_name_H-M   'P 1'
#
loop_
_entity.id
_entity.type
_entity.pdbx_description
1 polymer ?
#
loop_
_entity_poly.entity_id
_entity_poly.type
_entity_poly.pdbx_seq_one_letter_code
_entity_poly.pdbx_strand_id
1 'polypeptide(L)'
;MNSFTMHINHEGKQYNCYVQCLKASAEEQLYLVNFCDTYLINNFGGKQVAFSLDRRSQVLSRLNDAGNAFMDADLKENLWRRIKGLAA
;
A
#
# COMPACT_ATOMS: atom_id res chain seq x y z
N MET A 1 -3.73 17.71 -1.21
CA MET A 1 -3.36 16.33 -0.87
C MET A 1 -4.59 15.46 -1.04
N ASN A 2 -4.50 14.43 -1.89
CA ASN A 2 -5.63 13.52 -2.13
C ASN A 2 -5.48 12.30 -1.20
N SER A 3 -6.56 11.96 -0.53
CA SER A 3 -6.64 10.77 0.31
C SER A 3 -7.96 10.04 0.07
N PHE A 4 -7.93 8.73 0.26
CA PHE A 4 -9.09 7.87 0.06
C PHE A 4 -8.96 6.61 0.89
N THR A 5 -10.11 6.00 1.18
CA THR A 5 -10.19 4.69 1.82
C THR A 5 -10.16 3.63 0.73
N MET A 6 -9.39 2.57 0.96
CA MET A 6 -9.39 1.38 0.12
C MET A 6 -9.67 0.13 0.96
N HIS A 7 -10.14 -0.90 0.27
CA HIS A 7 -10.47 -2.19 0.87
C HIS A 7 -9.57 -3.28 0.29
N ILE A 8 -8.97 -4.08 1.16
CA ILE A 8 -8.21 -5.29 0.79
C ILE A 8 -9.07 -6.49 1.16
N ASN A 9 -9.30 -7.39 0.22
CA ASN A 9 -9.98 -8.66 0.50
C ASN A 9 -8.92 -9.74 0.68
N HIS A 10 -8.97 -10.47 1.79
CA HIS A 10 -8.06 -11.57 2.07
C HIS A 10 -8.75 -12.58 2.98
N GLU A 11 -8.65 -13.88 2.64
CA GLU A 11 -9.31 -14.98 3.37
C GLU A 11 -10.82 -14.77 3.63
N GLY A 12 -11.53 -14.20 2.66
CA GLY A 12 -12.97 -13.93 2.79
C GLY A 12 -13.32 -12.76 3.74
N LYS A 13 -12.32 -12.05 4.27
CA LYS A 13 -12.50 -10.83 5.07
C LYS A 13 -12.11 -9.60 4.28
N GLN A 14 -12.74 -8.48 4.61
CA GLN A 14 -12.46 -7.17 4.03
C GLN A 14 -11.78 -6.29 5.08
N TYR A 15 -10.61 -5.78 4.73
CA TYR A 15 -9.80 -4.93 5.62
C TYR A 15 -9.73 -3.50 5.09
N ASN A 16 -9.96 -2.54 5.97
CA ASN A 16 -9.92 -1.11 5.66
C ASN A 16 -8.49 -0.58 5.75
N CYS A 17 -8.07 0.11 4.70
CA CYS A 17 -6.81 0.85 4.68
C CYS A 17 -7.10 2.29 4.26
N TYR A 18 -6.36 3.24 4.81
CA TYR A 18 -6.42 4.63 4.41
C TYR A 18 -5.16 5.05 3.68
N VAL A 19 -5.31 5.51 2.45
CA VAL A 19 -4.18 5.85 1.57
C VAL A 19 -4.12 7.36 1.41
N GLN A 20 -2.92 7.91 1.57
CA GLN A 20 -2.62 9.31 1.34
C GLN A 20 -1.59 9.41 0.23
N CYS A 21 -1.89 10.18 -0.82
CA CYS A 21 -0.90 10.54 -1.81
C CYS A 21 -0.09 11.74 -1.28
N LEU A 22 1.17 11.50 -0.93
CA LEU A 22 2.08 12.50 -0.38
C LEU A 22 2.72 13.35 -1.48
N LYS A 23 2.97 12.75 -2.65
CA LYS A 23 3.58 13.40 -3.80
C LYS A 23 3.01 12.76 -5.07
N ALA A 24 2.63 13.57 -6.04
CA ALA A 24 2.28 13.11 -7.37
C ALA A 24 3.02 13.98 -8.38
N SER A 25 4.08 13.42 -8.97
CA SER A 25 4.80 14.04 -10.09
C SER A 25 4.56 13.24 -11.38
N ALA A 26 5.11 13.74 -12.49
CA ALA A 26 5.07 13.04 -13.77
C ALA A 26 5.84 11.69 -13.73
N GLU A 27 6.82 11.56 -12.83
CA GLU A 27 7.73 10.42 -12.78
C GLU A 27 7.48 9.51 -11.59
N GLU A 28 7.02 10.07 -10.48
CA GLU A 28 6.90 9.35 -9.20
C GLU A 28 5.61 9.72 -8.47
N GLN A 29 4.97 8.72 -7.86
CA GLN A 29 3.91 8.92 -6.89
C GLN A 29 4.29 8.28 -5.55
N LEU A 30 4.19 9.07 -4.48
CA LEU A 30 4.42 8.61 -3.11
C LEU A 30 3.08 8.42 -2.42
N TYR A 31 2.88 7.23 -1.85
CA TYR A 31 1.69 6.85 -1.11
C TYR A 31 2.07 6.46 0.31
N LEU A 32 1.28 6.91 1.28
CA LEU A 32 1.32 6.43 2.65
C LEU A 32 0.04 5.63 2.91
N VAL A 33 0.19 4.34 3.19
CA VAL A 33 -0.92 3.44 3.51
C VAL A 33 -0.95 3.26 5.02
N ASN A 34 -2.09 3.59 5.61
CA ASN A 34 -2.40 3.44 7.02
C ASN A 34 -3.29 2.21 7.20
N PHE A 35 -2.84 1.28 8.03
CA PHE A 35 -3.57 0.07 8.36
C PHE A 35 -4.37 0.27 9.65
N CYS A 36 -5.67 0.02 9.59
CA CYS A 36 -6.56 0.13 10.76
C CYS A 36 -6.71 -1.20 11.51
N ASP A 37 -6.45 -2.32 10.84
CA ASP A 37 -6.64 -3.65 11.39
C ASP A 37 -5.32 -4.24 11.89
N THR A 38 -5.32 -4.81 13.10
CA THR A 38 -4.15 -5.44 13.72
C THR A 38 -3.56 -6.56 12.86
N TYR A 39 -4.37 -7.29 12.11
CA TYR A 39 -3.91 -8.32 11.17
C TYR A 39 -3.02 -7.72 10.08
N LEU A 40 -3.44 -6.62 9.46
CA LEU A 40 -2.65 -5.92 8.46
C LEU A 40 -1.40 -5.28 9.06
N ILE A 41 -1.53 -4.67 10.24
CA ILE A 41 -0.41 -4.07 10.97
C ILE A 41 0.70 -5.10 11.20
N ASN A 42 0.33 -6.31 11.62
CA ASN A 42 1.27 -7.40 11.85
C ASN A 42 1.90 -7.91 10.54
N ASN A 43 1.09 -8.09 9.48
CA ASN A 43 1.58 -8.56 8.18
C ASN A 43 2.52 -7.56 7.49
N PHE A 44 2.23 -6.27 7.60
CA PHE A 44 3.03 -5.22 6.96
C PHE A 44 4.13 -4.65 7.88
N GLY A 45 4.23 -5.12 9.13
CA GLY A 45 5.29 -4.73 10.07
C GLY A 45 5.11 -3.31 10.64
N GLY A 46 3.89 -2.77 10.63
CA GLY A 46 3.63 -1.44 11.17
C GLY A 46 2.24 -0.89 10.84
N LYS A 47 1.85 0.17 11.55
CA LYS A 47 0.58 0.89 11.32
C LYS A 47 0.55 1.66 10.00
N GLN A 48 1.72 2.00 9.49
CA GLN A 48 1.87 2.85 8.31
C GLN A 48 3.02 2.35 7.46
N VAL A 49 2.80 2.21 6.16
CA VAL A 49 3.83 1.84 5.18
C VAL A 49 3.77 2.81 4.01
N ALA A 50 4.94 3.32 3.65
CA ALA A 50 5.13 4.22 2.53
C ALA A 50 5.55 3.43 1.29
N PHE A 51 4.96 3.78 0.15
CA PHE A 51 5.26 3.21 -1.15
C PHE A 51 5.61 4.31 -2.14
N SER A 52 6.60 4.05 -3.00
CA SER A 52 6.88 4.85 -4.18
C SER A 52 6.48 4.05 -5.42
N LEU A 53 5.73 4.67 -6.32
CA LEU A 53 5.40 4.18 -7.63
C LEU A 53 6.15 4.99 -8.68
N ASP A 54 7.07 4.35 -9.39
CA ASP A 54 7.62 4.92 -10.62
C ASP A 54 6.57 4.78 -11.73
N ARG A 55 6.13 5.92 -12.27
CA ARG A 55 5.08 5.94 -13.30
C ARG A 55 5.54 5.42 -14.66
N ARG A 56 6.84 5.54 -14.98
CA ARG A 56 7.41 5.08 -16.25
C ARG A 56 7.51 3.56 -16.28
N SER A 57 8.02 2.98 -15.20
CA SER A 57 8.25 1.54 -15.10
C SER A 57 7.08 0.78 -14.43
N GLN A 58 6.11 1.49 -13.84
CA GLN A 58 5.03 0.91 -13.05
C GLN A 58 5.55 0.03 -11.89
N VAL A 59 6.78 0.26 -11.45
CA VAL A 59 7.42 -0.43 -10.33
C VAL A 59 6.98 0.24 -9.04
N LEU A 60 6.37 -0.54 -8.14
CA LEU A 60 5.97 -0.09 -6.81
C LEU A 60 6.96 -0.66 -5.78
N SER A 61 7.66 0.24 -5.09
CA SER A 61 8.66 -0.06 -4.09
C SER A 61 8.19 0.39 -2.72
N ARG A 62 8.38 -0.46 -1.70
CA ARG A 62 8.16 -0.09 -0.30
C ARG A 62 9.35 0.73 0.19
N LEU A 63 9.11 1.84 0.89
CA LEU A 63 10.15 2.78 1.31
C LEU A 63 10.64 2.58 2.74
N ASN A 64 9.83 1.99 3.61
CA ASN A 64 10.17 1.71 5.00
C ASN A 64 10.35 0.21 5.20
N ASP A 65 11.62 -0.22 5.18
CA ASP A 65 12.09 -1.60 5.32
C ASP A 65 12.09 -2.12 6.77
N ALA A 66 11.24 -1.55 7.61
CA ALA A 66 11.03 -2.05 8.97
C ALA A 66 10.19 -3.34 8.93
N GLY A 67 10.88 -4.45 8.68
CA GLY A 67 10.65 -5.76 9.28
C GLY A 67 9.25 -6.36 9.18
N ASN A 68 9.02 -7.17 8.15
CA ASN A 68 8.57 -8.55 8.39
C ASN A 68 8.91 -9.45 7.19
N ALA A 69 9.61 -10.55 7.44
CA ALA A 69 9.92 -11.57 6.42
C ALA A 69 8.69 -12.41 6.04
N PHE A 70 7.61 -12.31 6.82
CA PHE A 70 6.34 -13.00 6.62
C PHE A 70 5.27 -12.00 6.18
N MET A 71 5.42 -11.48 4.96
CA MET A 71 4.33 -10.77 4.31
C MET A 71 3.65 -11.75 3.36
N ASP A 72 2.36 -12.01 3.60
CA ASP A 72 1.54 -12.83 2.71
C ASP A 72 1.59 -12.27 1.28
N ALA A 73 1.96 -13.13 0.33
CA ALA A 73 2.22 -12.74 -1.06
C ALA A 73 0.93 -12.26 -1.76
N ASP A 74 -0.21 -12.89 -1.47
CA ASP A 74 -1.50 -12.54 -2.05
C ASP A 74 -2.01 -11.22 -1.48
N LEU A 75 -1.81 -11.00 -0.17
CA LEU A 75 -2.15 -9.74 0.49
C LEU A 75 -1.33 -8.59 -0.08
N LYS A 76 -0.01 -8.81 -0.25
CA LYS A 76 0.90 -7.87 -0.92
C LYS A 76 0.39 -7.57 -2.32
N GLU A 77 0.12 -8.59 -3.12
CA GLU A 77 -0.29 -8.38 -4.51
C GLU A 77 -1.61 -7.61 -4.61
N ASN A 78 -2.59 -7.90 -3.76
CA ASN A 78 -3.86 -7.16 -3.72
C ASN A 78 -3.66 -5.67 -3.40
N LEU A 79 -2.82 -5.35 -2.42
CA LEU A 79 -2.46 -3.96 -2.10
C LEU A 79 -1.77 -3.28 -3.29
N TRP A 80 -0.81 -3.95 -3.92
CA TRP A 80 -0.09 -3.46 -5.09
C TRP A 80 -1.02 -3.15 -6.26
N ARG A 81 -1.90 -4.10 -6.61
CA ARG A 81 -2.87 -3.93 -7.71
C ARG A 81 -3.78 -2.72 -7.47
N ARG A 82 -4.25 -2.54 -6.23
CA ARG A 82 -5.08 -1.39 -5.85
C ARG A 82 -4.31 -0.08 -6.06
N ILE A 83 -3.11 0.05 -5.48
CA ILE A 83 -2.31 1.29 -5.57
C ILE A 83 -1.98 1.63 -7.04
N LYS A 84 -1.60 0.64 -7.86
CA LYS A 84 -1.36 0.85 -9.30
C LYS A 84 -2.62 1.28 -10.04
N GLY A 85 -3.78 0.68 -9.74
CA GLY A 85 -5.06 1.05 -10.34
C GLY A 85 -5.53 2.46 -9.99
N LEU A 86 -5.00 3.06 -8.92
CA LEU A 86 -5.27 4.43 -8.50
C LEU A 86 -4.36 5.47 -9.18
N ALA A 87 -3.35 5.01 -9.92
CA ALA A 87 -2.37 5.84 -10.63
C ALA A 87 -2.67 6.03 -12.12
N ALA A 88 -3.70 5.33 -12.64
CA ALA A 88 -4.25 5.46 -13.98
C ALA A 88 -5.14 6.71 -14.08
#